data_AF-A0A6A5SGZ2-F1
#
_entry.id   AF-A0A6A5SGZ2-F1
#
_cell.length_a   1.000
_cell.length_b   1.000
_cell.length_c   1.000
_cell.angle_alpha   90.00
_cell.angle_beta   90.00
_cell.angle_gamma   90.00
#
_symmetry.space_group_name_H-M   'P 1'
#
loop_
_entity.id
_entity.type
_entity.pdbx_description
1 polymer ?
#
loop_
_entity_poly.entity_id
_entity_poly.type
_entity_poly.pdbx_seq_one_letter_code
_entity_poly.pdbx_strand_id
1 'polypeptide(L)'
;MLRSKLVLPETKTVEPMAPAPHRKLVSEPSDAESESGGKNGAIIVGEVSQSYSEGQGDVTLEEEELRHKTMMVPAIAVSKKDPTDLDEEETFVLRHTDFDLQNILVDKDGNVAGIIDWDNCLAVPRYIGYASLPDLLRRDWKNDYSLTDAPHMPSWQMQKYAQFYANAMAETGCSDVKYTRRSAVYRTIAEDLHQGDPKDVIAKMFAHIPGLRMTWMEEFQRLLDEDWPGPEDYLKQSIADLLDPSIPSPS
;
A
#
# COMPACT_ATOMS: atom_id res chain seq x y z
N MET A 1 -31.95 34.05 -13.36
CA MET A 1 -31.20 34.50 -14.55
C MET A 1 -29.74 34.66 -14.17
N LEU A 2 -28.86 33.78 -14.67
CA LEU A 2 -27.42 33.99 -14.88
C LEU A 2 -26.86 32.66 -15.44
N ARG A 3 -26.95 32.50 -16.77
CA ARG A 3 -26.21 31.48 -17.53
C ARG A 3 -24.87 32.12 -17.92
N SER A 4 -23.78 31.74 -17.27
CA SER A 4 -22.44 31.99 -17.80
C SER A 4 -22.02 30.80 -18.65
N LYS A 5 -21.73 31.08 -19.93
CA LYS A 5 -21.26 30.13 -20.93
C LYS A 5 -19.79 29.80 -20.64
N LEU A 6 -19.48 28.54 -20.32
CA LEU A 6 -18.14 28.01 -20.52
C LEU A 6 -17.98 27.67 -22.01
N VAL A 7 -17.09 28.39 -22.68
CA VAL A 7 -16.63 28.06 -24.04
C VAL A 7 -15.32 27.30 -23.87
N LEU A 8 -15.30 26.03 -24.24
CA LEU A 8 -14.08 25.23 -24.31
C LEU A 8 -13.33 25.56 -25.61
N PRO A 9 -11.99 25.71 -25.60
CA PRO A 9 -11.21 25.91 -26.81
C PRO A 9 -11.10 24.61 -27.62
N GLU A 10 -11.13 24.75 -28.95
CA GLU A 10 -11.02 23.66 -29.92
C GLU A 10 -9.68 22.94 -29.82
N THR A 11 -9.75 21.61 -29.80
CA THR A 11 -8.59 20.70 -29.81
C THR A 11 -7.88 20.77 -31.15
N LYS A 12 -6.63 21.25 -31.16
CA LYS A 12 -5.72 21.02 -32.29
C LYS A 12 -5.34 19.55 -32.35
N THR A 13 -5.63 18.92 -33.48
CA THR A 13 -5.15 17.59 -33.86
C THR A 13 -3.63 17.59 -33.95
N VAL A 14 -2.98 16.75 -33.14
CA VAL A 14 -1.53 16.48 -33.21
C VAL A 14 -1.32 15.24 -34.06
N GLU A 15 -0.52 15.36 -35.12
CA GLU A 15 -0.16 14.24 -36.00
C GLU A 15 0.73 13.21 -35.28
N PRO A 16 0.63 11.91 -35.62
CA PRO A 16 1.38 10.86 -34.95
C PRO A 16 2.87 10.90 -35.29
N MET A 17 3.70 10.89 -34.23
CA MET A 17 5.16 10.90 -34.27
C MET A 17 5.69 9.53 -34.74
N ALA A 18 6.62 9.53 -35.69
CA ALA A 18 7.22 8.31 -36.25
C ALA A 18 8.08 7.53 -35.23
N PRO A 19 8.14 6.19 -35.30
CA PRO A 19 8.88 5.37 -34.34
C PRO A 19 10.41 5.46 -34.53
N ALA A 20 11.13 5.52 -33.42
CA ALA A 20 12.60 5.54 -33.36
C ALA A 20 13.22 4.16 -33.70
N PRO A 21 14.45 4.10 -34.25
CA PRO A 21 15.03 2.89 -34.79
C PRO A 21 15.58 1.93 -33.71
N HIS A 22 15.40 0.63 -33.95
CA HIS A 22 15.82 -0.50 -33.12
C HIS A 22 17.34 -0.54 -32.85
N ARG A 23 17.71 -0.68 -31.58
CA ARG A 23 19.08 -0.96 -31.13
C ARG A 23 19.34 -2.48 -31.19
N LYS A 24 20.40 -2.87 -31.91
CA LYS A 24 20.83 -4.27 -32.09
C LYS A 24 21.20 -4.94 -30.76
N LEU A 25 20.70 -6.15 -30.57
CA LEU A 25 21.12 -7.12 -29.55
C LEU A 25 22.57 -7.56 -29.80
N VAL A 26 23.36 -7.63 -28.74
CA VAL A 26 24.69 -8.26 -28.73
C VAL A 26 24.61 -9.55 -27.92
N SER A 27 25.23 -10.58 -28.48
CA SER A 27 25.24 -12.00 -28.17
C SER A 27 25.76 -12.41 -26.79
N GLU A 28 25.22 -13.52 -26.29
CA GLU A 28 25.72 -14.37 -25.19
C GLU A 28 27.12 -14.95 -25.47
N PRO A 29 27.73 -15.55 -24.44
CA PRO A 29 28.34 -16.85 -24.63
C PRO A 29 27.88 -17.90 -23.62
N SER A 30 27.80 -19.11 -24.15
CA SER A 30 27.64 -20.41 -23.52
C SER A 30 28.77 -20.73 -22.54
N ASP A 31 28.50 -21.59 -21.56
CA ASP A 31 29.07 -22.93 -21.47
C ASP A 31 28.44 -23.73 -20.32
N ALA A 32 28.53 -25.05 -20.45
CA ALA A 32 27.66 -26.06 -19.86
C ALA A 32 28.31 -26.90 -18.75
N GLU A 33 27.49 -27.84 -18.22
CA GLU A 33 27.81 -29.04 -17.42
C GLU A 33 27.92 -28.81 -15.89
N SER A 34 27.38 -29.63 -14.99
CA SER A 34 27.02 -31.06 -15.01
C SER A 34 26.07 -31.43 -13.84
N GLU A 35 25.37 -32.56 -14.00
CA GLU A 35 24.47 -33.21 -13.03
C GLU A 35 25.19 -33.82 -11.82
N SER A 36 24.54 -33.85 -10.64
CA SER A 36 24.48 -35.08 -9.81
C SER A 36 23.43 -35.01 -8.70
N GLY A 37 22.57 -36.03 -8.64
CA GLY A 37 22.29 -36.84 -7.44
C GLY A 37 21.60 -36.18 -6.24
N GLY A 38 20.32 -36.50 -6.04
CA GLY A 38 19.52 -36.04 -4.91
C GLY A 38 19.95 -36.55 -3.52
N LYS A 39 19.44 -35.86 -2.50
CA LYS A 39 19.14 -36.36 -1.16
C LYS A 39 18.26 -35.35 -0.43
N ASN A 40 17.15 -35.86 0.13
CA ASN A 40 16.35 -35.20 1.15
C ASN A 40 17.26 -34.75 2.29
N GLY A 41 17.27 -33.45 2.58
CA GLY A 41 17.95 -32.86 3.72
C GLY A 41 17.05 -31.78 4.29
N ALA A 42 16.57 -32.01 5.52
CA ALA A 42 15.85 -31.04 6.31
C ALA A 42 16.61 -29.70 6.32
N ILE A 43 15.91 -28.60 6.07
CA ILE A 43 16.45 -27.25 6.25
C ILE A 43 16.55 -27.04 7.77
N ILE A 44 17.75 -27.26 8.29
CA ILE A 44 18.15 -26.79 9.60
C ILE A 44 18.15 -25.28 9.53
N VAL A 45 17.33 -24.65 10.37
CA VAL A 45 17.33 -23.20 10.61
C VAL A 45 18.70 -22.86 11.19
N GLY A 46 19.61 -22.42 10.32
CA GLY A 46 20.89 -21.87 10.75
C GLY A 46 20.65 -20.46 11.27
N GLU A 47 20.95 -20.24 12.55
CA GLU A 47 21.11 -18.89 13.11
C GLU A 47 22.17 -18.15 12.31
N VAL A 48 21.72 -17.22 11.47
CA VAL A 48 22.58 -16.21 10.86
C VAL A 48 22.69 -15.07 11.87
N SER A 49 23.68 -15.15 12.76
CA SER A 49 24.15 -13.97 13.49
C SER A 49 24.90 -13.06 12.52
N GLN A 50 24.17 -12.15 11.86
CA GLN A 50 24.78 -10.99 11.23
C GLN A 50 24.97 -9.91 12.30
N SER A 51 26.23 -9.66 12.64
CA SER A 51 26.65 -8.52 13.44
C SER A 51 26.39 -7.22 12.66
N TYR A 52 25.30 -6.54 13.00
CA TYR A 52 25.06 -5.17 12.54
C TYR A 52 25.98 -4.22 13.31
N SER A 53 26.81 -3.50 12.58
CA SER A 53 27.60 -2.39 13.09
C SER A 53 26.67 -1.28 13.59
N GLU A 54 26.83 -0.91 14.85
CA GLU A 54 26.16 0.19 15.53
C GLU A 54 26.40 1.52 14.79
N GLY A 55 25.44 1.90 13.96
CA GLY A 55 25.22 3.27 13.50
C GLY A 55 24.07 3.85 14.32
N GLN A 56 24.38 4.35 15.51
CA GLN A 56 23.43 4.89 16.48
C GLN A 56 22.90 6.24 15.98
N GLY A 57 21.90 6.20 15.10
CA GLY A 57 20.97 7.31 14.88
C GLY A 57 19.94 7.27 15.98
N ASP A 58 19.87 8.33 16.78
CA ASP A 58 18.95 8.54 17.88
C ASP A 58 17.50 8.50 17.33
N VAL A 59 16.86 7.33 17.39
CA VAL A 59 15.42 7.17 17.13
C VAL A 59 14.74 7.91 18.26
N THR A 60 14.03 8.99 17.95
CA THR A 60 13.38 9.81 18.97
C THR A 60 12.33 8.98 19.72
N LEU A 61 12.18 9.19 21.03
CA LEU A 61 11.18 8.50 21.86
C LEU A 61 9.76 8.60 21.26
N GLU A 62 9.47 9.65 20.50
CA GLU A 62 8.21 9.85 19.77
C GLU A 62 8.00 8.83 18.62
N GLU A 63 9.05 8.45 17.90
CA GLU A 63 8.98 7.43 16.85
C GLU A 63 8.76 6.03 17.43
N GLU A 64 9.36 5.72 18.58
CA GLU A 64 9.20 4.44 19.26
C GLU A 64 7.81 4.31 19.92
N GLU A 65 7.31 5.41 20.49
CA GLU A 65 5.97 5.46 21.09
C GLU A 65 4.87 5.39 20.02
N LEU A 66 5.06 6.05 18.87
CA LEU A 66 4.15 5.94 17.73
C LEU A 66 4.17 4.52 17.15
N ARG A 67 5.35 3.89 16.98
CA ARG A 67 5.46 2.47 16.59
C ARG A 67 4.68 1.56 17.52
N HIS A 68 4.80 1.76 18.83
CA HIS A 68 4.10 0.95 19.83
C HIS A 68 2.58 1.17 19.80
N LYS A 69 2.11 2.42 19.64
CA LYS A 69 0.68 2.76 19.57
C LYS A 69 0.03 2.31 18.26
N THR A 70 0.72 2.36 17.12
CA THR A 70 0.22 1.85 15.83
C THR A 70 0.10 0.33 15.82
N MET A 71 0.95 -0.39 16.56
CA MET A 71 0.87 -1.84 16.77
C MET A 71 -0.31 -2.29 17.67
N MET A 72 -1.07 -1.38 18.29
CA MET A 72 -2.22 -1.74 19.14
C MET A 72 -3.55 -1.91 18.40
N VAL A 73 -3.58 -1.70 17.08
CA VAL A 73 -4.78 -1.89 16.27
C VAL A 73 -4.87 -3.37 15.88
N PRO A 74 -5.92 -4.12 16.29
CA PRO A 74 -5.98 -5.57 16.09
C PRO A 74 -5.82 -6.02 14.64
N ALA A 75 -6.28 -5.20 13.68
CA ALA A 75 -6.15 -5.45 12.25
C ALA A 75 -4.70 -5.38 11.74
N ILE A 76 -3.81 -4.67 12.44
CA ILE A 76 -2.40 -4.50 12.11
C ILE A 76 -1.53 -5.44 12.96
N ALA A 77 -1.95 -5.67 14.21
CA ALA A 77 -1.21 -6.37 15.25
C ALA A 77 -1.10 -7.89 15.03
N VAL A 78 -2.08 -8.52 14.37
CA VAL A 78 -2.18 -9.98 14.28
C VAL A 78 -2.62 -10.42 12.88
N SER A 79 -1.89 -11.38 12.29
CA SER A 79 -2.22 -11.93 10.97
C SER A 79 -2.97 -13.28 11.04
N LYS A 80 -4.08 -13.33 11.78
CA LYS A 80 -4.95 -14.51 11.92
C LYS A 80 -6.14 -14.46 10.97
N LYS A 81 -6.67 -15.63 10.57
CA LYS A 81 -7.88 -15.76 9.73
C LYS A 81 -9.12 -15.36 10.50
N ASP A 82 -9.25 -15.87 11.71
CA ASP A 82 -10.20 -15.44 12.72
C ASP A 82 -9.43 -14.78 13.89
N PRO A 83 -9.46 -13.45 14.01
CA PRO A 83 -8.80 -12.76 15.11
C PRO A 83 -9.42 -13.06 16.48
N THR A 84 -10.60 -13.69 16.54
CA THR A 84 -11.25 -14.10 17.79
C THR A 84 -10.84 -15.49 18.26
N ASP A 85 -10.19 -16.28 17.39
CA ASP A 85 -9.61 -17.57 17.75
C ASP A 85 -8.22 -17.37 18.37
N LEU A 86 -8.14 -17.61 19.67
CA LEU A 86 -6.89 -17.45 20.43
C LEU A 86 -5.87 -18.53 20.08
N ASP A 87 -6.32 -19.71 19.66
CA ASP A 87 -5.48 -20.87 19.35
C ASP A 87 -5.03 -20.89 17.88
N GLU A 88 -5.62 -20.04 17.03
CA GLU A 88 -5.21 -19.95 15.63
C GLU A 88 -3.80 -19.34 15.49
N GLU A 89 -2.95 -19.97 14.69
CA GLU A 89 -1.60 -19.48 14.40
C GLU A 89 -1.62 -18.29 13.44
N GLU A 90 -0.61 -17.41 13.56
CA GLU A 90 -0.42 -16.35 12.58
C GLU A 90 -0.06 -16.92 11.20
N THR A 91 -0.62 -16.32 10.17
CA THR A 91 -0.40 -16.73 8.79
C THR A 91 0.13 -15.56 7.98
N PHE A 92 1.18 -15.83 7.20
CA PHE A 92 1.79 -14.87 6.30
C PHE A 92 1.58 -15.32 4.86
N VAL A 93 1.50 -14.35 3.96
CA VAL A 93 1.29 -14.59 2.54
C VAL A 93 2.38 -13.91 1.74
N LEU A 94 2.65 -14.45 0.56
CA LEU A 94 3.60 -13.85 -0.35
C LEU A 94 2.95 -12.64 -1.05
N ARG A 95 3.60 -11.48 -0.98
CA ARG A 95 3.19 -10.25 -1.66
C ARG A 95 4.16 -9.91 -2.77
N HIS A 96 3.59 -9.60 -3.92
CA HIS A 96 4.29 -8.95 -5.03
C HIS A 96 4.60 -7.49 -4.64
N THR A 97 5.88 -7.11 -4.60
CA THR A 97 6.33 -5.81 -4.10
C THR A 97 5.99 -4.64 -5.00
N ASP A 98 5.90 -4.87 -6.31
CA ASP A 98 5.53 -3.88 -7.33
C ASP A 98 4.31 -4.35 -8.14
N PHE A 99 3.14 -4.44 -7.49
CA PHE A 99 1.93 -4.95 -8.15
C PHE A 99 1.20 -3.84 -8.92
N ASP A 100 1.83 -3.36 -9.99
CA ASP A 100 1.33 -2.29 -10.87
C ASP A 100 1.15 -2.83 -12.32
N LEU A 101 0.57 -2.03 -13.22
CA LEU A 101 0.07 -2.45 -14.52
C LEU A 101 1.12 -3.14 -15.40
N GLN A 102 2.39 -2.75 -15.29
CA GLN A 102 3.49 -3.33 -16.07
C GLN A 102 3.75 -4.80 -15.74
N ASN A 103 3.35 -5.25 -14.54
CA ASN A 103 3.60 -6.61 -14.04
C ASN A 103 2.40 -7.55 -14.20
N ILE A 104 1.33 -7.09 -14.87
CA ILE A 104 0.12 -7.87 -15.16
C ILE A 104 0.04 -8.11 -16.66
N LEU A 105 0.18 -9.37 -17.07
CA LEU A 105 0.01 -9.77 -18.47
C LEU A 105 -1.45 -10.12 -18.72
N VAL A 106 -2.02 -9.57 -19.79
CA VAL A 106 -3.38 -9.84 -20.22
C VAL A 106 -3.41 -10.46 -21.62
N ASP A 107 -4.36 -11.34 -21.87
CA ASP A 107 -4.63 -11.84 -23.21
C ASP A 107 -5.44 -10.83 -24.05
N LYS A 108 -5.73 -11.20 -25.31
CA LYS A 108 -6.50 -10.37 -26.25
C LYS A 108 -7.95 -10.10 -25.80
N ASP A 109 -8.49 -10.92 -24.92
CA ASP A 109 -9.86 -10.86 -24.42
C ASP A 109 -9.93 -10.13 -23.06
N GLY A 110 -8.78 -9.71 -22.53
CA GLY A 110 -8.63 -8.97 -21.28
C GLY A 110 -8.52 -9.85 -20.03
N ASN A 111 -8.36 -11.17 -20.18
CA ASN A 111 -8.13 -12.06 -19.04
C ASN A 111 -6.67 -11.99 -18.60
N VAL A 112 -6.43 -12.11 -17.29
CA VAL A 112 -5.07 -12.19 -16.75
C VAL A 112 -4.43 -13.50 -17.21
N ALA A 113 -3.35 -13.38 -17.99
CA ALA A 113 -2.56 -14.49 -18.49
C ALA A 113 -1.36 -14.82 -17.58
N GLY A 114 -0.90 -13.85 -16.79
CA GLY A 114 0.20 -14.05 -15.84
C GLY A 114 0.53 -12.80 -15.03
N ILE A 115 1.26 -13.02 -13.93
CA ILE A 115 1.89 -11.97 -13.11
C ILE A 115 3.39 -12.25 -13.13
N ILE A 116 4.18 -11.24 -13.48
CA ILE A 116 5.64 -11.35 -13.66
C ILE A 116 6.37 -10.42 -12.69
N ASP A 117 7.70 -10.53 -12.61
CA ASP A 117 8.57 -9.68 -11.78
C ASP A 117 8.38 -9.88 -10.27
N TRP A 118 8.34 -11.16 -9.85
CA TRP A 118 8.22 -11.58 -8.45
C TRP A 118 9.50 -11.40 -7.62
N ASP A 119 10.52 -10.76 -8.18
CA ASP A 119 11.76 -10.51 -7.47
C ASP A 119 11.51 -9.59 -6.27
N ASN A 120 12.21 -9.86 -5.17
CA ASN A 120 12.03 -9.17 -3.88
C ASN A 120 10.65 -9.35 -3.23
N CYS A 121 9.86 -10.36 -3.62
CA CYS A 121 8.60 -10.67 -2.94
C CYS A 121 8.79 -10.85 -1.42
N LEU A 122 7.78 -10.42 -0.65
CA LEU A 122 7.86 -10.38 0.81
C LEU A 122 6.80 -11.28 1.44
N ALA A 123 7.17 -11.98 2.50
CA ALA A 123 6.20 -12.59 3.41
C ALA A 123 5.60 -11.50 4.28
N VAL A 124 4.29 -11.28 4.17
CA VAL A 124 3.58 -10.18 4.84
C VAL A 124 2.29 -10.67 5.49
N PRO A 125 1.76 -9.91 6.46
CA PRO A 125 0.41 -10.13 6.96
C PRO A 125 -0.65 -10.09 5.85
N ARG A 126 -1.73 -10.85 6.04
CA ARG A 126 -2.77 -11.04 5.00
C ARG A 126 -3.45 -9.75 4.57
N TYR A 127 -3.58 -8.78 5.48
CA TYR A 127 -4.23 -7.49 5.23
C TYR A 127 -3.45 -6.56 4.28
N ILE A 128 -2.12 -6.75 4.13
CA ILE A 128 -1.30 -6.06 3.12
C ILE A 128 -0.82 -7.00 2.00
N GLY A 129 -1.22 -8.27 2.02
CA GLY A 129 -0.94 -9.26 0.99
C GLY A 129 -1.98 -9.26 -0.13
N TYR A 130 -2.50 -10.44 -0.49
CA TYR A 130 -3.48 -10.58 -1.57
C TYR A 130 -4.79 -9.82 -1.35
N ALA A 131 -5.14 -9.51 -0.09
CA ALA A 131 -6.35 -8.78 0.22
C ALA A 131 -6.23 -7.29 -0.08
N SER A 132 -5.01 -6.80 -0.35
CA SER A 132 -4.74 -5.39 -0.60
C SER A 132 -5.05 -4.97 -2.04
N LEU A 133 -5.25 -3.66 -2.23
CA LEU A 133 -5.26 -3.01 -3.53
C LEU A 133 -3.90 -3.17 -4.22
N PRO A 134 -3.89 -3.43 -5.55
CA PRO A 134 -2.71 -3.27 -6.38
C PRO A 134 -2.14 -1.85 -6.27
N ASP A 135 -0.83 -1.69 -6.49
CA ASP A 135 -0.12 -0.42 -6.37
C ASP A 135 -0.72 0.67 -7.26
N LEU A 136 -1.19 0.28 -8.44
CA LEU A 136 -1.86 1.16 -9.41
C LEU A 136 -3.15 1.81 -8.87
N LEU A 137 -3.81 1.18 -7.87
CA LEU A 137 -5.09 1.64 -7.29
C LEU A 137 -4.94 2.37 -5.95
N ARG A 138 -3.70 2.54 -5.48
CA ARG A 138 -3.38 3.26 -4.24
C ARG A 138 -2.27 4.30 -4.45
N ARG A 139 -2.03 4.71 -5.70
CA ARG A 139 -0.93 5.64 -6.02
C ARG A 139 -1.04 6.96 -5.30
N ASP A 140 -2.27 7.44 -5.08
CA ASP A 140 -2.57 8.65 -4.29
C ASP A 140 -2.13 8.56 -2.82
N TRP A 141 -1.85 7.35 -2.33
CA TRP A 141 -1.29 7.10 -1.00
C TRP A 141 0.24 6.97 -0.99
N LYS A 142 0.92 6.96 -2.13
CA LYS A 142 2.41 6.96 -2.17
C LYS A 142 2.96 8.37 -1.91
N ASN A 143 4.13 8.46 -1.30
CA ASN A 143 4.73 9.74 -0.87
C ASN A 143 5.20 10.59 -2.06
N ASP A 144 5.49 9.94 -3.18
CA ASP A 144 5.94 10.54 -4.43
C ASP A 144 4.80 10.77 -5.43
N TYR A 145 3.54 10.68 -5.00
CA TYR A 145 2.41 10.85 -5.90
C TYR A 145 2.40 12.24 -6.54
N SER A 146 2.54 12.27 -7.87
CA SER A 146 2.31 13.45 -8.67
C SER A 146 1.25 13.20 -9.74
N LEU A 147 0.36 14.16 -9.92
CA LEU A 147 -0.59 14.19 -11.03
C LEU A 147 0.10 14.19 -12.40
N THR A 148 1.37 14.62 -12.46
CA THR A 148 2.17 14.60 -13.70
C THR A 148 2.57 13.21 -14.13
N ASP A 149 2.71 12.29 -13.18
CA ASP A 149 3.31 10.97 -13.41
C ASP A 149 2.24 9.94 -13.78
N ALA A 150 1.00 10.20 -13.38
CA ALA A 150 -0.16 9.36 -13.68
C ALA A 150 -1.39 10.20 -14.09
N PRO A 151 -1.32 11.03 -15.15
CA PRO A 151 -2.41 11.95 -15.51
C PRO A 151 -3.70 11.23 -15.93
N HIS A 152 -3.59 9.96 -16.33
CA HIS A 152 -4.71 9.09 -16.69
C HIS A 152 -5.35 8.40 -15.46
N MET A 153 -4.75 8.55 -14.28
CA MET A 153 -5.18 7.95 -13.01
C MET A 153 -5.21 9.03 -11.91
N PRO A 154 -6.04 10.08 -12.06
CA PRO A 154 -6.10 11.13 -11.06
C PRO A 154 -6.80 10.65 -9.78
N SER A 155 -6.41 11.22 -8.63
CA SER A 155 -6.89 10.83 -7.30
C SER A 155 -8.42 10.78 -7.18
N TRP A 156 -9.15 11.72 -7.81
CA TRP A 156 -10.62 11.73 -7.79
C TRP A 156 -11.28 10.55 -8.54
N GLN A 157 -10.54 9.82 -9.37
CA GLN A 157 -11.00 8.58 -9.98
C GLN A 157 -10.50 7.34 -9.24
N MET A 158 -9.41 7.45 -8.45
CA MET A 158 -8.81 6.31 -7.75
C MET A 158 -9.80 5.65 -6.81
N GLN A 159 -10.58 6.44 -6.07
CA GLN A 159 -11.64 5.92 -5.20
C GLN A 159 -12.65 5.05 -5.96
N LYS A 160 -13.03 5.47 -7.18
CA LYS A 160 -13.97 4.70 -8.02
C LYS A 160 -13.36 3.36 -8.45
N TYR A 161 -12.10 3.34 -8.88
CA TYR A 161 -11.44 2.11 -9.32
C TYR A 161 -11.13 1.17 -8.15
N ALA A 162 -10.67 1.72 -7.01
CA ALA A 162 -10.49 0.97 -5.77
C ALA A 162 -11.82 0.35 -5.31
N GLN A 163 -12.94 1.06 -5.45
CA GLN A 163 -14.27 0.53 -5.14
C GLN A 163 -14.68 -0.61 -6.09
N PHE A 164 -14.41 -0.49 -7.39
CA PHE A 164 -14.66 -1.58 -8.34
C PHE A 164 -13.84 -2.82 -8.00
N TYR A 165 -12.55 -2.65 -7.71
CA TYR A 165 -11.69 -3.76 -7.31
C TYR A 165 -12.18 -4.40 -6.00
N ALA A 166 -12.54 -3.61 -5.00
CA ALA A 166 -13.07 -4.12 -3.74
C ALA A 166 -14.37 -4.92 -3.92
N ASN A 167 -15.24 -4.51 -4.86
CA ASN A 167 -16.44 -5.27 -5.20
C ASN A 167 -16.09 -6.59 -5.90
N ALA A 168 -15.17 -6.57 -6.87
CA ALA A 168 -14.71 -7.78 -7.54
C ALA A 168 -14.05 -8.76 -6.54
N MET A 169 -13.25 -8.25 -5.59
CA MET A 169 -12.69 -9.06 -4.51
C MET A 169 -13.78 -9.68 -3.63
N ALA A 170 -14.90 -8.98 -3.39
CA ALA A 170 -16.00 -9.52 -2.59
C ALA A 170 -16.70 -10.69 -3.30
N GLU A 171 -16.79 -10.63 -4.63
CA GLU A 171 -17.37 -11.70 -5.46
C GLU A 171 -16.55 -13.01 -5.43
N THR A 172 -15.27 -12.95 -5.04
CA THR A 172 -14.43 -14.15 -4.89
C THR A 172 -14.82 -15.03 -3.69
N GLY A 173 -15.58 -14.49 -2.73
CA GLY A 173 -15.88 -15.17 -1.46
C GLY A 173 -14.71 -15.19 -0.47
N CYS A 174 -13.62 -14.45 -0.74
CA CYS A 174 -12.50 -14.33 0.18
C CYS A 174 -12.90 -13.65 1.50
N SER A 175 -12.62 -14.30 2.64
CA SER A 175 -12.92 -13.76 3.97
C SER A 175 -12.16 -12.48 4.32
N ASP A 176 -11.02 -12.25 3.67
CA ASP A 176 -10.13 -11.12 3.94
C ASP A 176 -10.47 -9.87 3.11
N VAL A 177 -11.52 -9.91 2.29
CA VAL A 177 -11.97 -8.74 1.49
C VAL A 177 -12.28 -7.51 2.34
N LYS A 178 -12.61 -7.70 3.62
CA LYS A 178 -12.79 -6.62 4.60
C LYS A 178 -11.59 -5.67 4.66
N TYR A 179 -10.38 -6.15 4.36
CA TYR A 179 -9.18 -5.32 4.34
C TYR A 179 -9.02 -4.51 3.06
N THR A 180 -9.59 -4.92 1.92
CA THR A 180 -9.29 -4.35 0.60
C THR A 180 -9.51 -2.85 0.54
N ARG A 181 -10.66 -2.36 1.01
CA ARG A 181 -11.02 -0.94 0.93
C ARG A 181 -10.10 -0.02 1.74
N ARG A 182 -9.54 -0.54 2.83
CA ARG A 182 -8.67 0.22 3.74
C ARG A 182 -7.19 -0.10 3.56
N SER A 183 -6.87 -1.03 2.66
CA SER A 183 -5.52 -1.53 2.49
C SER A 183 -4.53 -0.48 2.01
N ALA A 184 -4.98 0.61 1.39
CA ALA A 184 -4.11 1.75 1.10
C ALA A 184 -3.56 2.39 2.39
N VAL A 185 -4.40 2.56 3.42
CA VAL A 185 -3.98 3.04 4.75
C VAL A 185 -3.01 2.04 5.38
N TYR A 186 -3.36 0.75 5.38
CA TYR A 186 -2.52 -0.29 6.00
C TYR A 186 -1.16 -0.40 5.33
N ARG A 187 -1.11 -0.34 3.98
CA ARG A 187 0.14 -0.38 3.23
C ARG A 187 1.00 0.85 3.49
N THR A 188 0.40 2.04 3.53
CA THR A 188 1.11 3.29 3.83
C THR A 188 1.73 3.23 5.21
N ILE A 189 0.95 2.85 6.23
CA ILE A 189 1.47 2.66 7.60
C ILE A 189 2.58 1.61 7.62
N ALA A 190 2.39 0.44 7.00
CA ALA A 190 3.39 -0.62 7.02
C ALA A 190 4.67 -0.28 6.25
N GLU A 191 4.57 0.45 5.14
CA GLU A 191 5.72 0.83 4.29
C GLU A 191 6.47 2.02 4.89
N ASP A 192 5.75 3.07 5.29
CA ASP A 192 6.35 4.32 5.76
C ASP A 192 6.88 4.24 7.19
N LEU A 193 6.32 3.38 8.05
CA LEU A 193 6.90 3.13 9.37
C LEU A 193 8.31 2.52 9.28
N HIS A 194 8.67 1.91 8.15
CA HIS A 194 10.00 1.33 7.94
C HIS A 194 10.93 2.22 7.12
N GLN A 195 10.41 3.01 6.18
CA GLN A 195 11.22 3.65 5.13
C GLN A 195 10.79 5.10 4.77
N GLY A 196 9.73 5.63 5.37
CA GLY A 196 9.11 6.90 4.97
C GLY A 196 9.23 8.02 6.01
N ASP A 197 8.60 9.16 5.71
CA ASP A 197 8.42 10.27 6.66
C ASP A 197 7.07 10.10 7.39
N PRO A 198 7.07 9.83 8.70
CA PRO A 198 5.84 9.68 9.48
C PRO A 198 4.87 10.87 9.33
N LYS A 199 5.37 12.08 9.05
CA LYS A 199 4.52 13.27 8.88
C LYS A 199 3.62 13.17 7.66
N ASP A 200 4.09 12.55 6.58
CA ASP A 200 3.27 12.38 5.37
C ASP A 200 2.12 11.40 5.61
N VAL A 201 2.38 10.31 6.35
CA VAL A 201 1.35 9.37 6.80
C VAL A 201 0.30 10.09 7.65
N ILE A 202 0.74 10.89 8.63
CA ILE A 202 -0.17 11.65 9.51
C ILE A 202 -0.99 12.64 8.70
N ALA A 203 -0.38 13.40 7.79
CA ALA A 203 -1.09 14.34 6.92
C ALA A 203 -2.15 13.65 6.06
N LYS A 204 -1.83 12.50 5.47
CA LYS A 204 -2.79 11.66 4.72
C LYS A 204 -3.92 11.14 5.61
N MET A 205 -3.63 10.73 6.84
CA MET A 205 -4.66 10.31 7.80
C MET A 205 -5.60 11.47 8.14
N PHE A 206 -5.08 12.68 8.38
CA PHE A 206 -5.87 13.89 8.64
C PHE A 206 -6.82 14.22 7.48
N ALA A 207 -6.34 14.08 6.23
CA ALA A 207 -7.18 14.29 5.05
C ALA A 207 -8.35 13.29 4.96
N HIS A 208 -8.22 12.10 5.55
CA HIS A 208 -9.25 11.06 5.51
C HIS A 208 -10.19 11.07 6.72
N ILE A 209 -9.76 11.63 7.86
CA ILE A 209 -10.62 11.79 9.05
C ILE A 209 -11.52 13.03 8.87
N PRO A 210 -12.86 12.88 8.77
CA PRO A 210 -13.74 13.99 8.41
C PRO A 210 -13.61 15.25 9.28
N GLY A 211 -13.39 15.09 10.60
CA GLY A 211 -13.23 16.22 11.52
C GLY A 211 -11.84 16.86 11.53
N LEU A 212 -10.85 16.30 10.80
CA LEU A 212 -9.48 16.82 10.74
C LEU A 212 -9.11 17.42 9.38
N ARG A 213 -9.97 17.32 8.36
CA ARG A 213 -9.69 17.78 6.98
C ARG A 213 -9.30 19.25 6.85
N MET A 214 -9.78 20.08 7.76
CA MET A 214 -9.55 21.54 7.78
C MET A 214 -8.72 21.97 8.98
N THR A 215 -8.11 21.02 9.67
CA THR A 215 -7.36 21.25 10.90
C THR A 215 -5.88 21.33 10.58
N TRP A 216 -5.22 22.39 11.05
CA TRP A 216 -3.78 22.54 10.91
C TRP A 216 -3.06 21.55 11.82
N MET A 217 -2.19 20.72 11.25
CA MET A 217 -1.52 19.63 11.97
C MET A 217 -0.69 20.17 13.14
N GLU A 218 0.02 21.29 12.95
CA GLU A 218 0.86 21.92 13.96
C GLU A 218 0.05 22.59 15.09
N GLU A 219 -1.19 22.99 14.80
CA GLU A 219 -2.10 23.50 15.84
C GLU A 219 -2.70 22.34 16.63
N PHE A 220 -3.13 21.28 15.95
CA PHE A 220 -3.65 20.09 16.61
C PHE A 220 -2.59 19.41 17.48
N GLN A 221 -1.35 19.32 17.01
CA GLN A 221 -0.23 18.78 17.78
C GLN A 221 -0.01 19.57 19.07
N ARG A 222 -0.02 20.91 19.01
CA ARG A 222 0.08 21.75 20.21
C ARG A 222 -1.04 21.49 21.22
N LEU A 223 -2.26 21.22 20.75
CA LEU A 223 -3.37 20.86 21.64
C LEU A 223 -3.19 19.49 22.31
N LEU A 224 -2.50 18.56 21.67
CA LEU A 224 -2.14 17.28 22.26
C LEU A 224 -1.05 17.46 23.33
N ASP A 225 -0.06 18.32 23.08
CA ASP A 225 1.03 18.61 24.01
C ASP A 225 0.55 19.32 25.30
N GLU A 226 -0.60 20.01 25.23
CA GLU A 226 -1.23 20.68 26.37
C GLU A 226 -2.11 19.74 27.23
N ASP A 227 -1.99 18.42 27.04
CA ASP A 227 -2.75 17.38 27.75
C ASP A 227 -4.28 17.59 27.70
N TRP A 228 -4.80 18.15 26.60
CA TRP A 228 -6.23 18.34 26.45
C TRP A 228 -6.90 17.01 26.06
N PRO A 229 -7.71 16.36 26.92
CA PRO A 229 -8.23 15.02 26.64
C PRO A 229 -9.19 14.96 25.45
N GLY A 230 -9.89 16.05 25.12
CA GLY A 230 -10.88 16.07 24.05
C GLY A 230 -10.29 15.74 22.67
N PRO A 231 -9.26 16.48 22.20
CA PRO A 231 -8.55 16.17 20.96
C PRO A 231 -7.92 14.77 20.95
N GLU A 232 -7.32 14.33 22.06
CA GLU A 232 -6.66 13.02 22.14
C GLU A 232 -7.67 11.88 22.00
N ASP A 233 -8.78 11.92 22.74
CA ASP A 233 -9.86 10.92 22.67
C ASP A 233 -10.49 10.89 21.28
N TYR A 234 -10.73 12.06 20.69
CA TYR A 234 -11.25 12.17 19.33
C TYR A 234 -10.29 11.55 18.30
N LEU A 235 -8.99 11.82 18.42
CA LEU A 235 -7.98 11.27 17.53
C LEU A 235 -7.91 9.74 17.66
N LYS A 236 -7.86 9.21 18.89
CA LYS A 236 -7.84 7.77 19.16
C LYS A 236 -9.04 7.07 18.53
N GLN A 237 -10.25 7.59 18.76
CA GLN A 237 -11.46 7.03 18.17
C GLN A 237 -11.44 7.12 16.64
N SER A 238 -11.03 8.26 16.10
CA SER A 238 -10.97 8.47 14.65
C SER A 238 -9.95 7.56 13.96
N ILE A 239 -8.81 7.31 14.58
CA ILE A 239 -7.80 6.36 14.08
C ILE A 239 -8.35 4.93 14.16
N ALA A 240 -9.00 4.55 15.26
CA ALA A 240 -9.63 3.25 15.39
C ALA A 240 -10.68 3.03 14.27
N ASP A 241 -11.55 4.01 14.05
CA ASP A 241 -12.56 3.97 12.97
C ASP A 241 -11.93 3.97 11.57
N LEU A 242 -10.78 4.66 11.41
CA LEU A 242 -10.02 4.70 10.16
C LEU A 242 -9.40 3.33 9.84
N LEU A 243 -9.02 2.56 10.87
CA LEU A 243 -8.34 1.28 10.70
C LEU A 243 -9.25 0.07 10.91
N ASP A 244 -10.54 0.29 11.19
CA ASP A 244 -11.52 -0.79 11.27
C ASP A 244 -11.92 -1.28 9.86
N PRO A 245 -11.61 -2.54 9.48
CA PRO A 245 -11.97 -3.10 8.18
C PRO A 245 -13.48 -3.34 8.02
N SER A 246 -14.26 -3.32 9.12
CA SER A 246 -15.71 -3.53 9.10
C SER A 246 -16.50 -2.24 8.80
N ILE A 247 -15.90 -1.07 9.07
CA ILE A 247 -16.55 0.22 8.85
C ILE A 247 -16.36 0.62 7.37
N PRO A 248 -17.45 0.90 6.62
CA PRO A 248 -17.34 1.37 5.25
C PRO A 248 -16.63 2.74 5.19
N SER A 249 -15.76 2.92 4.19
CA SER A 249 -15.10 4.20 3.96
C SER A 249 -16.13 5.31 3.73
N PRO A 250 -15.94 6.52 4.31
CA PRO A 250 -16.84 7.65 4.06
C PRO A 250 -16.85 7.99 2.57
N SER A 251 -18.05 8.15 2.03
CA SER A 251 -18.33 8.54 0.63
C SER A 251 -17.90 9.96 0.31
#